data_AF-A0A8C6V659-F1
#
_entry.id   AF-A0A8C6V659-F1
#
_cell.length_a   1.000
_cell.length_b   1.000
_cell.length_c   1.000
_cell.angle_alpha   90.00
_cell.angle_beta   90.00
_cell.angle_gamma   90.00
#
_symmetry.space_group_name_H-M   'P 1'
#
loop_
_entity.id
_entity.type
_entity.pdbx_description
1 polymer ?
#
loop_
_entity_poly.entity_id
_entity_poly.type
_entity_poly.pdbx_seq_one_letter_code
_entity_poly.pdbx_strand_id
1 'polypeptide(L)'
;MLDLKLAMYIDFLACMNPGVLITCADDIEFYNIDATELLRFNQPGFTALAHPSSLSIGTTHGVFVFEPPLHLIEKELEYRSCHLFLHKPSIEKMYQSGAVHKRSDYQTSPSGELGDSLMESEFVYTDSLFYIDHTTAKLLLTFYKQIGKLCYEIDAYGDFLQALGSGATKDYAKKIENVTKESGLIAIREKVFNILKGLPLNVILLNNSKFYHIGTTRECLYHFTSDRKMKLELGLLPNVFSICSNKAEDLDKSACIIHSVLSSKCFVAPGSLIEYSRLGSKVSVGTNSIISSCSINTKAGIPPNTFMTTLSIRIDGELRYVSIVLGIEDNLKQNVENLGDIHLLSFFGIDLKQCLELWGLRISNELFSGDKTCLGLWTVRIFPVCSHLSDSVKMSLGILNSVQNKSPFKLDSFKLLSIEQMLCYKDIEDMLKFRQQLYEEINLQKLKEKSII
;
A
#
# COMPACT_ATOMS: atom_id res chain seq x y z
N MET A 1 9.06 3.35 -3.02
CA MET A 1 8.46 2.04 -3.35
C MET A 1 8.79 1.60 -4.76
N LEU A 2 8.29 2.24 -5.83
CA LEU A 2 8.56 1.80 -7.22
C LEU A 2 10.06 1.66 -7.52
N ASP A 3 10.86 2.70 -7.26
CA ASP A 3 12.30 2.67 -7.52
C ASP A 3 13.03 1.57 -6.74
N LEU A 4 12.58 1.32 -5.50
CA LEU A 4 13.11 0.24 -4.67
C LEU A 4 12.78 -1.14 -5.28
N LYS A 5 11.53 -1.36 -5.69
CA LYS A 5 11.13 -2.61 -6.37
C LYS A 5 11.92 -2.82 -7.66
N LEU A 6 12.10 -1.77 -8.47
CA LEU A 6 12.91 -1.85 -9.69
C LEU A 6 14.38 -2.19 -9.40
N ALA A 7 14.95 -1.60 -8.35
CA ALA A 7 16.32 -1.91 -7.94
C ALA A 7 16.46 -3.36 -7.43
N MET A 8 15.49 -3.84 -6.65
CA MET A 8 15.50 -5.20 -6.10
C MET A 8 15.27 -6.28 -7.17
N TYR A 9 14.41 -6.02 -8.15
CA TYR A 9 14.08 -7.00 -9.19
C TYR A 9 14.97 -6.90 -10.43
N ILE A 10 16.01 -6.07 -10.41
CA ILE A 10 16.88 -5.90 -11.58
C ILE A 10 17.50 -7.24 -12.03
N ASP A 11 17.78 -8.13 -11.09
CA ASP A 11 18.36 -9.45 -11.35
C ASP A 11 17.35 -10.43 -11.97
N PHE A 12 16.04 -10.23 -11.74
CA PHE A 12 15.01 -11.06 -12.35
C PHE A 12 15.02 -10.92 -13.86
N LEU A 13 15.28 -9.72 -14.38
CA LEU A 13 15.30 -9.45 -15.82
C LEU A 13 16.37 -10.29 -16.55
N ALA A 14 17.50 -10.56 -15.91
CA ALA A 14 18.56 -11.39 -16.48
C ALA A 14 18.20 -12.88 -16.55
N CYS A 15 17.24 -13.31 -15.74
CA CYS A 15 16.90 -14.72 -15.54
C CYS A 15 15.45 -15.07 -15.93
N MET A 16 14.78 -14.17 -16.64
CA MET A 16 13.38 -14.27 -17.01
C MET A 16 13.21 -14.37 -18.52
N ASN A 17 12.48 -15.39 -18.98
CA ASN A 17 12.04 -15.49 -20.37
C ASN A 17 11.02 -14.37 -20.69
N PRO A 18 10.78 -14.03 -21.97
CA PRO A 18 9.73 -13.08 -22.32
C PRO A 18 8.39 -13.42 -21.64
N GLY A 19 7.75 -12.44 -21.02
CA GLY A 19 6.51 -12.63 -20.25
C GLY A 19 6.08 -11.36 -19.51
N VAL A 20 5.24 -11.51 -18.50
CA VAL A 20 4.69 -10.40 -17.70
C VAL A 20 4.94 -10.69 -16.22
N LEU A 21 5.64 -9.79 -15.52
CA LEU A 21 5.84 -9.85 -14.07
C LEU A 21 4.80 -8.95 -13.38
N ILE A 22 4.11 -9.49 -12.39
CA ILE A 22 3.09 -8.82 -11.59
C ILE A 22 3.57 -8.78 -10.13
N THR A 23 3.52 -7.60 -9.53
CA THR A 23 3.98 -7.31 -8.16
C THR A 23 3.11 -6.21 -7.56
N CYS A 24 2.96 -6.18 -6.25
CA CYS A 24 1.86 -5.46 -5.60
C CYS A 24 2.08 -3.98 -5.22
N ALA A 25 3.22 -3.30 -5.38
CA ALA A 25 3.43 -1.92 -4.89
C ALA A 25 3.35 -1.62 -3.36
N ASP A 26 2.70 -2.42 -2.53
CA ASP A 26 2.56 -2.19 -1.08
C ASP A 26 3.34 -3.17 -0.19
N ASP A 27 4.21 -3.99 -0.74
CA ASP A 27 5.18 -4.79 0.02
C ASP A 27 6.64 -4.57 -0.42
N ILE A 28 7.55 -5.16 0.35
CA ILE A 28 8.97 -5.29 0.03
C ILE A 28 9.39 -6.73 0.33
N GLU A 29 9.88 -7.43 -0.69
CA GLU A 29 10.35 -8.81 -0.61
C GLU A 29 11.88 -8.84 -0.54
N PHE A 30 12.42 -8.85 0.67
CA PHE A 30 13.86 -9.00 0.86
C PHE A 30 14.22 -10.49 0.84
N TYR A 31 15.11 -10.91 -0.04
CA TYR A 31 15.52 -12.30 -0.12
C TYR A 31 17.03 -12.40 -0.26
N ASN A 32 17.59 -13.51 0.24
CA ASN A 32 18.96 -13.90 0.00
C ASN A 32 18.96 -15.27 -0.67
N ILE A 33 19.81 -15.42 -1.68
CA ILE A 33 20.08 -16.68 -2.36
C ILE A 33 21.59 -16.92 -2.32
N ASP A 34 22.00 -18.16 -2.07
CA ASP A 34 23.41 -18.54 -2.14
C ASP A 34 23.99 -18.15 -3.51
N ALA A 35 25.27 -17.71 -3.53
CA ALA A 35 25.95 -17.28 -4.75
C ALA A 35 26.02 -18.37 -5.84
N THR A 36 25.81 -19.63 -5.48
CA THR A 36 25.76 -20.78 -6.39
C THR A 36 24.36 -21.09 -6.91
N GLU A 37 23.31 -20.52 -6.30
CA GLU A 37 21.93 -20.69 -6.73
C GLU A 37 21.51 -19.59 -7.72
N LEU A 38 20.65 -19.97 -8.67
CA LEU A 38 20.18 -19.03 -9.70
C LEU A 38 18.66 -19.10 -9.80
N LEU A 39 18.03 -17.98 -9.50
CA LEU A 39 16.58 -17.79 -9.67
C LEU A 39 16.26 -17.70 -11.16
N ARG A 40 15.26 -18.45 -11.64
CA ARG A 40 14.90 -18.52 -13.06
C ARG A 40 13.39 -18.51 -13.25
N PHE A 41 12.91 -17.59 -14.09
CA PHE A 41 11.52 -17.56 -14.54
C PHE A 41 11.44 -18.13 -15.96
N ASN A 42 11.61 -19.44 -16.07
CA ASN A 42 11.69 -20.15 -17.35
C ASN A 42 10.66 -21.27 -17.52
N GLN A 43 9.79 -21.48 -16.53
CA GLN A 43 8.73 -22.49 -16.58
C GLN A 43 7.51 -21.96 -17.34
N PRO A 44 6.78 -22.83 -18.07
CA PRO A 44 5.54 -22.45 -18.73
C PRO A 44 4.45 -22.11 -17.70
N GLY A 45 3.42 -21.38 -18.12
CA GLY A 45 2.30 -21.01 -17.26
C GLY A 45 2.63 -19.86 -16.32
N PHE A 46 2.36 -20.06 -15.03
CA PHE A 46 2.62 -19.07 -13.99
C PHE A 46 3.79 -19.52 -13.11
N THR A 47 4.61 -18.57 -12.67
CA THR A 47 5.67 -18.80 -11.68
C THR A 47 5.58 -17.75 -10.59
N ALA A 48 5.17 -18.15 -9.38
CA ALA A 48 5.07 -17.26 -8.22
C ALA A 48 6.31 -17.33 -7.33
N LEU A 49 6.59 -16.27 -6.59
CA LEU A 49 7.49 -16.33 -5.43
C LEU A 49 6.68 -16.62 -4.18
N ALA A 50 7.27 -17.37 -3.26
CA ALA A 50 6.66 -17.66 -1.98
C ALA A 50 7.63 -17.45 -0.81
N HIS A 51 7.07 -16.91 0.27
CA HIS A 51 7.80 -16.49 1.45
C HIS A 51 7.25 -17.21 2.69
N PRO A 52 8.11 -17.71 3.60
CA PRO A 52 7.66 -18.19 4.90
C PRO A 52 7.04 -17.04 5.71
N SER A 53 5.78 -17.20 6.09
CA SER A 53 5.00 -16.20 6.83
C SER A 53 4.25 -16.85 7.99
N SER A 54 3.89 -16.04 8.98
CA SER A 54 3.02 -16.48 10.07
C SER A 54 1.64 -16.86 9.54
N LEU A 55 0.91 -17.71 10.28
CA LEU A 55 -0.48 -18.05 9.94
C LEU A 55 -1.38 -16.80 9.92
N SER A 56 -1.10 -15.80 10.76
CA SER A 56 -1.84 -14.54 10.77
C SER A 56 -1.67 -13.76 9.47
N ILE A 57 -0.45 -13.64 8.93
CA ILE A 57 -0.20 -13.02 7.61
C ILE A 57 -0.91 -13.81 6.51
N GLY A 58 -0.92 -15.15 6.60
CA GLY A 58 -1.66 -15.99 5.66
C GLY A 58 -3.15 -15.66 5.57
N THR A 59 -3.78 -15.10 6.62
CA THR A 59 -5.20 -14.74 6.57
C THR A 59 -5.50 -13.51 5.70
N THR A 60 -4.48 -12.70 5.41
CA THR A 60 -4.62 -11.48 4.60
C THR A 60 -3.99 -11.61 3.21
N HIS A 61 -3.27 -12.70 2.95
CA HIS A 61 -2.54 -12.97 1.72
C HIS A 61 -2.98 -14.30 1.07
N GLY A 62 -2.47 -14.58 -0.12
CA GLY A 62 -2.55 -15.88 -0.74
C GLY A 62 -1.63 -16.90 -0.05
N VAL A 63 -2.07 -18.15 0.02
CA VAL A 63 -1.30 -19.26 0.61
C VAL A 63 -1.20 -20.41 -0.38
N PHE A 64 0.02 -20.92 -0.59
CA PHE A 64 0.27 -22.05 -1.48
C PHE A 64 0.13 -23.39 -0.76
N VAL A 65 -0.51 -24.35 -1.43
CA VAL A 65 -0.49 -25.78 -1.10
C VAL A 65 0.33 -26.49 -2.18
N PHE A 66 1.30 -27.31 -1.80
CA PHE A 66 2.23 -27.96 -2.74
C PHE A 66 1.89 -29.42 -3.02
N GLU A 67 2.29 -29.89 -4.20
CA GLU A 67 2.26 -31.31 -4.55
C GLU A 67 3.31 -32.12 -3.75
N PRO A 68 3.02 -33.36 -3.32
CA PRO A 68 4.02 -34.26 -2.74
C PRO A 68 5.11 -34.68 -3.76
N PRO A 69 6.30 -35.12 -3.31
CA PRO A 69 6.76 -35.19 -1.91
C PRO A 69 7.34 -33.85 -1.42
N LEU A 70 7.11 -33.55 -0.15
CA LEU A 70 7.83 -32.50 0.56
C LEU A 70 9.22 -33.04 0.92
N HIS A 71 10.28 -32.47 0.36
CA HIS A 71 11.64 -32.90 0.68
C HIS A 71 12.01 -32.51 2.11
N LEU A 72 12.81 -33.36 2.77
CA LEU A 72 13.21 -33.19 4.18
C LEU A 72 14.31 -32.12 4.39
N ILE A 73 14.93 -31.63 3.32
CA ILE A 73 16.05 -30.68 3.39
C ILE A 73 15.55 -29.32 2.87
N GLU A 74 15.46 -28.36 3.76
CA GLU A 74 15.17 -26.96 3.42
C GLU A 74 16.41 -26.35 2.73
N LYS A 75 16.33 -26.18 1.41
CA LYS A 75 17.28 -25.34 0.65
C LYS A 75 16.91 -23.87 0.81
N GLU A 76 17.82 -22.95 0.55
CA GLU A 76 17.48 -21.52 0.53
C GLU A 76 16.49 -21.19 -0.60
N LEU A 77 16.73 -21.76 -1.79
CA LEU A 77 15.85 -21.66 -2.94
C LEU A 77 15.33 -23.03 -3.37
N GLU A 78 14.02 -23.12 -3.62
CA GLU A 78 13.37 -24.35 -4.03
C GLU A 78 12.29 -24.12 -5.09
N TYR A 79 12.18 -25.02 -6.07
CA TYR A 79 11.09 -25.01 -7.04
C TYR A 79 10.06 -26.08 -6.69
N ARG A 80 8.80 -25.69 -6.62
CA ARG A 80 7.66 -26.56 -6.35
C ARG A 80 6.54 -26.36 -7.37
N SER A 81 5.76 -27.40 -7.55
CA SER A 81 4.47 -27.33 -8.23
C SER A 81 3.39 -27.08 -7.18
N CYS A 82 2.53 -26.10 -7.43
CA CYS A 82 1.40 -25.81 -6.57
C CYS A 82 0.22 -26.74 -6.90
N HIS A 83 -0.30 -27.40 -5.88
CA HIS A 83 -1.53 -28.16 -5.94
C HIS A 83 -2.75 -27.23 -5.95
N LEU A 84 -2.78 -26.28 -5.00
CA LEU A 84 -3.88 -25.35 -4.80
C LEU A 84 -3.39 -24.01 -4.25
N PHE A 85 -3.92 -22.91 -4.77
CA PHE A 85 -3.75 -21.58 -4.18
C PHE A 85 -5.00 -21.19 -3.38
N LEU A 86 -4.79 -20.76 -2.14
CA LEU A 86 -5.85 -20.29 -1.24
C LEU A 86 -5.78 -18.77 -1.12
N HIS A 87 -6.79 -18.04 -1.56
CA HIS A 87 -6.81 -16.57 -1.42
C HIS A 87 -7.42 -16.16 -0.08
N LYS A 88 -6.61 -15.56 0.79
CA LYS A 88 -6.99 -15.05 2.13
C LYS A 88 -7.77 -16.07 2.97
N PRO A 89 -7.24 -17.31 3.14
CA PRO A 89 -7.95 -18.37 3.86
C PRO A 89 -8.00 -18.09 5.36
N SER A 90 -8.97 -18.69 6.05
CA SER A 90 -8.91 -18.82 7.51
C SER A 90 -7.78 -19.76 7.93
N ILE A 91 -7.33 -19.66 9.17
CA ILE A 91 -6.30 -20.55 9.73
C ILE A 91 -6.76 -22.02 9.63
N GLU A 92 -8.03 -22.31 9.94
CA GLU A 92 -8.60 -23.66 9.86
C GLU A 92 -8.52 -24.20 8.42
N LYS A 93 -8.78 -23.33 7.42
CA LYS A 93 -8.69 -23.73 6.02
C LYS A 93 -7.24 -24.02 5.60
N MET A 94 -6.25 -23.33 6.15
CA MET A 94 -4.83 -23.64 5.91
C MET A 94 -4.49 -25.04 6.42
N TYR A 95 -4.90 -25.39 7.64
CA TYR A 95 -4.71 -26.73 8.20
C TYR A 95 -5.40 -27.82 7.39
N GLN A 96 -6.69 -27.64 7.08
CA GLN A 96 -7.48 -28.62 6.34
C GLN A 96 -6.94 -28.89 4.93
N SER A 97 -6.29 -27.89 4.34
CA SER A 97 -5.74 -28.00 2.98
C SER A 97 -4.28 -28.45 2.98
N GLY A 98 -3.68 -28.70 4.14
CA GLY A 98 -2.28 -29.13 4.25
C GLY A 98 -1.24 -28.05 3.90
N ALA A 99 -1.60 -26.76 4.04
CA ALA A 99 -0.71 -25.64 3.75
C ALA A 99 0.27 -25.30 4.89
N VAL A 100 0.02 -25.81 6.11
CA VAL A 100 0.82 -25.49 7.30
C VAL A 100 2.07 -26.37 7.35
N HIS A 101 3.22 -25.72 7.45
CA HIS A 101 4.54 -26.33 7.58
C HIS A 101 5.09 -26.14 8.99
N LYS A 102 6.02 -27.01 9.39
CA LYS A 102 6.73 -26.91 10.67
C LYS A 102 8.22 -26.71 10.42
N ARG A 103 8.82 -25.71 11.05
CA ARG A 103 10.29 -25.55 11.06
C ARG A 103 10.90 -26.71 11.83
N SER A 104 11.97 -27.29 11.30
CA SER A 104 12.75 -28.27 12.05
C SER A 104 13.54 -27.57 13.16
N ASP A 105 13.56 -28.12 14.37
CA ASP A 105 14.18 -27.55 15.60
C ASP A 105 15.73 -27.37 15.52
N TYR A 106 16.35 -27.45 14.34
CA TYR A 106 17.79 -27.59 14.18
C TYR A 106 18.58 -26.29 13.89
N GLN A 107 17.97 -25.12 13.97
CA GLN A 107 18.70 -23.84 13.89
C GLN A 107 18.29 -22.88 15.01
N THR A 108 18.74 -23.18 16.23
CA THR A 108 18.95 -22.14 17.24
C THR A 108 20.12 -21.27 16.81
N SER A 109 19.82 -20.11 16.24
CA SER A 109 20.78 -19.01 16.14
C SER A 109 21.40 -18.73 17.52
N PRO A 110 22.73 -18.52 17.64
CA PRO A 110 23.38 -18.25 18.91
C PRO A 110 23.24 -16.76 19.31
N SER A 111 22.03 -16.23 19.26
CA SER A 111 21.70 -14.91 19.79
C SER A 111 20.53 -15.09 20.74
N GLY A 112 20.86 -15.39 22.00
CA GLY A 112 19.90 -15.45 23.08
C GLY A 112 19.29 -14.08 23.32
N GLU A 113 18.06 -13.90 22.89
CA GLU A 113 17.12 -12.99 23.55
C GLU A 113 15.93 -13.82 24.02
N LEU A 114 15.77 -13.82 25.33
CA LEU A 114 14.85 -14.62 26.11
C LEU A 114 13.45 -13.98 26.01
N GLY A 115 12.49 -14.74 25.49
CA GLY A 115 11.08 -14.48 25.73
C GLY A 115 10.27 -14.01 24.52
N ASP A 116 10.13 -14.86 23.51
CA ASP A 116 8.86 -14.94 22.80
C ASP A 116 8.51 -16.40 22.47
N SER A 117 7.22 -16.67 22.58
CA SER A 117 6.50 -17.95 22.66
C SER A 117 7.00 -19.14 21.81
N LEU A 118 6.93 -20.34 22.39
CA LEU A 118 6.99 -21.69 21.76
C LEU A 118 5.97 -21.94 20.61
N MET A 119 5.28 -20.90 20.11
CA MET A 119 4.26 -20.98 19.05
C MET A 119 4.77 -20.67 17.63
N GLU A 120 6.01 -20.21 17.44
CA GLU A 120 6.56 -19.91 16.10
C GLU A 120 7.18 -21.12 15.37
N SER A 121 6.73 -22.35 15.69
CA SER A 121 7.18 -23.54 14.94
C SER A 121 6.44 -23.72 13.62
N GLU A 122 5.27 -23.11 13.45
CA GLU A 122 4.41 -23.27 12.28
C GLU A 122 4.40 -22.04 11.38
N PHE A 123 4.39 -22.29 10.07
CA PHE A 123 4.38 -21.24 9.06
C PHE A 123 3.63 -21.71 7.80
N VAL A 124 3.30 -20.75 6.95
CA VAL A 124 2.73 -20.97 5.61
C VAL A 124 3.58 -20.25 4.57
N TYR A 125 3.49 -20.70 3.32
CA TYR A 125 4.11 -20.01 2.20
C TYR A 125 3.11 -19.04 1.58
N THR A 126 3.37 -17.74 1.73
CA THR A 126 2.51 -16.68 1.17
C THR A 126 3.05 -16.13 -0.13
N ASP A 127 2.15 -15.63 -0.97
CA ASP A 127 2.47 -14.94 -2.21
C ASP A 127 3.03 -13.53 -1.99
N SER A 128 3.68 -13.02 -3.03
CA SER A 128 4.17 -11.64 -3.13
C SER A 128 4.09 -11.13 -4.56
N LEU A 129 4.69 -11.88 -5.48
CA LEU A 129 4.71 -11.57 -6.90
C LEU A 129 4.63 -12.84 -7.75
N PHE A 130 4.22 -12.68 -9.01
CA PHE A 130 4.23 -13.79 -9.95
C PHE A 130 4.51 -13.34 -11.39
N TYR A 131 5.08 -14.27 -12.15
CA TYR A 131 5.40 -14.16 -13.56
C TYR A 131 4.42 -14.99 -14.39
N ILE A 132 4.00 -14.44 -15.52
CA ILE A 132 3.20 -15.10 -16.55
C ILE A 132 4.09 -15.28 -17.78
N ASP A 133 4.27 -16.52 -18.24
CA ASP A 133 5.05 -16.79 -19.45
C ASP A 133 4.39 -16.16 -20.69
N HIS A 134 5.18 -15.86 -21.72
CA HIS A 134 4.69 -15.20 -22.92
C HIS A 134 3.54 -15.94 -23.63
N THR A 135 3.52 -17.28 -23.59
CA THR A 135 2.44 -18.07 -24.19
C THR A 135 1.12 -17.83 -23.43
N THR A 136 1.16 -17.87 -22.11
CA THR A 136 -0.02 -17.62 -21.27
C THR A 136 -0.45 -16.15 -21.30
N ALA A 137 0.50 -15.21 -21.35
CA ALA A 137 0.18 -13.80 -21.53
C ALA A 137 -0.57 -13.54 -22.86
N LYS A 138 -0.18 -14.23 -23.94
CA LYS A 138 -0.90 -14.18 -25.22
C LYS A 138 -2.30 -14.80 -25.14
N LEU A 139 -2.47 -15.87 -24.38
CA LEU A 139 -3.77 -16.47 -24.12
C LEU A 139 -4.70 -15.48 -23.42
N LEU A 140 -4.24 -14.85 -22.34
CA LEU A 140 -4.98 -13.82 -21.61
C LEU A 140 -5.32 -12.60 -22.48
N LEU A 141 -4.37 -12.14 -23.30
CA LEU A 141 -4.61 -11.05 -24.25
C LEU A 141 -5.66 -11.42 -25.31
N THR A 142 -5.62 -12.65 -25.82
CA THR A 142 -6.61 -13.15 -26.78
C THR A 142 -7.99 -13.21 -26.14
N PHE A 143 -8.07 -13.70 -24.91
CA PHE A 143 -9.29 -13.71 -24.13
C PHE A 143 -9.86 -12.30 -23.93
N TYR A 144 -9.02 -11.33 -23.51
CA TYR A 144 -9.42 -9.93 -23.36
C TYR A 144 -9.99 -9.35 -24.67
N LYS A 145 -9.34 -9.63 -25.81
CA LYS A 145 -9.83 -9.20 -27.13
C LYS A 145 -11.18 -9.80 -27.51
N GLN A 146 -11.52 -11.00 -27.03
CA GLN A 146 -12.81 -11.66 -27.29
C GLN A 146 -13.93 -11.10 -26.42
N ILE A 147 -13.67 -10.82 -25.14
CA ILE A 147 -14.69 -10.33 -24.20
C ILE A 147 -14.89 -8.81 -24.29
N GLY A 148 -13.90 -8.07 -24.80
CA GLY A 148 -13.94 -6.62 -24.89
C GLY A 148 -13.68 -5.93 -23.54
N LYS A 149 -14.22 -4.71 -23.40
CA LYS A 149 -14.02 -3.89 -22.20
C LYS A 149 -14.59 -4.61 -20.97
N LEU A 150 -13.75 -4.77 -19.94
CA LEU A 150 -14.19 -5.30 -18.65
C LEU A 150 -15.09 -4.28 -17.95
N CYS A 151 -16.22 -4.75 -17.43
CA CYS A 151 -17.17 -3.98 -16.62
C CYS A 151 -17.03 -4.27 -15.11
N TYR A 152 -16.16 -5.20 -14.75
CA TYR A 152 -15.95 -5.70 -13.39
C TYR A 152 -14.45 -5.79 -13.12
N GLU A 153 -14.09 -5.62 -11.85
CA GLU A 153 -12.73 -5.84 -11.37
C GLU A 153 -12.45 -7.34 -11.31
N ILE A 154 -11.27 -7.73 -11.84
CA ILE A 154 -10.75 -9.09 -11.78
C ILE A 154 -9.46 -9.02 -10.97
N ASP A 155 -9.40 -9.78 -9.88
CA ASP A 155 -8.26 -9.80 -8.97
C ASP A 155 -7.13 -10.67 -9.55
N ALA A 156 -5.93 -10.11 -9.70
CA ALA A 156 -4.80 -10.83 -10.30
C ALA A 156 -4.42 -12.10 -9.51
N TYR A 157 -4.56 -12.09 -8.18
CA TYR A 157 -4.21 -13.22 -7.32
C TYR A 157 -5.43 -14.11 -7.07
N GLY A 158 -6.54 -13.51 -6.63
CA GLY A 158 -7.79 -14.15 -6.33
C GLY A 158 -8.45 -14.80 -7.55
N ASP A 159 -8.34 -14.22 -8.75
CA ASP A 159 -9.02 -14.77 -9.93
C ASP A 159 -8.09 -15.54 -10.87
N PHE A 160 -6.79 -15.21 -10.95
CA PHE A 160 -5.86 -15.99 -11.78
C PHE A 160 -5.23 -17.13 -11.00
N LEU A 161 -4.62 -16.89 -9.83
CA LEU A 161 -3.88 -17.96 -9.13
C LEU A 161 -4.81 -19.05 -8.58
N GLN A 162 -6.02 -18.72 -8.11
CA GLN A 162 -7.01 -19.74 -7.68
C GLN A 162 -7.49 -20.63 -8.84
N ALA A 163 -7.32 -20.21 -10.10
CA ALA A 163 -7.69 -21.02 -11.27
C ALA A 163 -6.62 -22.04 -11.69
N LEU A 164 -5.46 -22.02 -11.04
CA LEU A 164 -4.28 -22.80 -11.41
C LEU A 164 -3.94 -23.86 -10.37
N GLY A 165 -3.11 -24.83 -10.77
CA GLY A 165 -2.76 -25.99 -9.95
C GLY A 165 -3.68 -27.18 -10.20
N SER A 166 -3.19 -28.38 -9.89
CA SER A 166 -3.92 -29.61 -10.25
C SER A 166 -5.22 -29.80 -9.44
N GLY A 167 -5.30 -29.19 -8.25
CA GLY A 167 -6.45 -29.20 -7.35
C GLY A 167 -7.43 -28.04 -7.54
N ALA A 168 -7.22 -27.17 -8.54
CA ALA A 168 -8.05 -25.98 -8.74
C ALA A 168 -9.51 -26.33 -9.06
N THR A 169 -10.44 -25.65 -8.38
CA THR A 169 -11.89 -25.75 -8.65
C THR A 169 -12.48 -24.38 -8.96
N LYS A 170 -13.59 -24.36 -9.68
CA LYS A 170 -14.31 -23.12 -10.02
C LYS A 170 -15.04 -22.48 -8.85
N ASP A 171 -14.98 -23.06 -7.65
CA ASP A 171 -15.81 -22.64 -6.52
C ASP A 171 -15.48 -21.22 -6.04
N TYR A 172 -14.24 -20.77 -6.25
CA TYR A 172 -13.84 -19.39 -5.93
C TYR A 172 -14.64 -18.35 -6.72
N ALA A 173 -15.09 -18.69 -7.93
CA ALA A 173 -15.84 -17.75 -8.78
C ALA A 173 -17.15 -17.28 -8.12
N LYS A 174 -17.68 -18.08 -7.18
CA LYS A 174 -18.91 -17.79 -6.43
C LYS A 174 -18.67 -17.07 -5.10
N LYS A 175 -17.42 -16.80 -4.71
CA LYS A 175 -17.12 -16.04 -3.49
C LYS A 175 -17.35 -14.54 -3.77
N ILE A 176 -18.40 -13.98 -3.18
CA ILE A 176 -18.83 -12.58 -3.36
C ILE A 176 -18.53 -11.71 -2.13
N GLU A 177 -17.84 -12.25 -1.12
CA GLU A 177 -17.61 -11.58 0.18
C GLU A 177 -16.92 -10.20 0.07
N ASN A 178 -16.38 -9.83 -1.11
CA ASN A 178 -15.72 -8.55 -1.37
C ASN A 178 -16.21 -7.82 -2.65
N VAL A 179 -17.39 -8.14 -3.22
CA VAL A 179 -17.79 -7.53 -4.51
C VAL A 179 -19.20 -6.95 -4.50
N THR A 180 -19.30 -5.67 -4.87
CA THR A 180 -20.52 -4.85 -4.86
C THR A 180 -21.40 -5.01 -6.11
N LYS A 181 -20.99 -5.80 -7.12
CA LYS A 181 -21.75 -6.05 -8.35
C LYS A 181 -21.81 -7.53 -8.71
N GLU A 182 -22.96 -8.15 -8.46
CA GLU A 182 -23.15 -9.59 -8.58
C GLU A 182 -23.45 -10.08 -10.00
N SER A 183 -24.21 -9.30 -10.78
CA SER A 183 -24.69 -9.72 -12.09
C SER A 183 -23.60 -9.59 -13.15
N GLY A 184 -22.87 -10.68 -13.40
CA GLY A 184 -21.88 -10.81 -14.49
C GLY A 184 -20.46 -11.13 -14.03
N LEU A 185 -20.11 -10.82 -12.78
CA LEU A 185 -18.78 -11.12 -12.23
C LEU A 185 -18.51 -12.62 -12.17
N ILE A 186 -19.46 -13.40 -11.66
CA ILE A 186 -19.33 -14.86 -11.56
C ILE A 186 -19.08 -15.45 -12.96
N ALA A 187 -19.82 -14.99 -13.96
CA ALA A 187 -19.70 -15.46 -15.34
C ALA A 187 -18.32 -15.15 -15.94
N ILE A 188 -17.74 -13.98 -15.66
CA ILE A 188 -16.39 -13.66 -16.13
C ILE A 188 -15.32 -14.45 -15.37
N ARG A 189 -15.46 -14.64 -14.05
CA ARG A 189 -14.55 -15.48 -13.25
C ARG A 189 -14.57 -16.94 -13.70
N GLU A 190 -15.76 -17.49 -14.00
CA GLU A 190 -15.85 -18.84 -14.57
C GLU A 190 -15.19 -18.95 -15.96
N LYS A 191 -15.28 -17.90 -16.79
CA LYS A 191 -14.55 -17.85 -18.07
C LYS A 191 -13.04 -17.80 -17.85
N VAL A 192 -12.56 -17.00 -16.89
CA VAL A 192 -11.14 -16.95 -16.50
C VAL A 192 -10.68 -18.33 -16.02
N PHE A 193 -11.45 -18.99 -15.15
CA PHE A 193 -11.15 -20.36 -14.73
C PHE A 193 -11.03 -21.31 -15.91
N ASN A 194 -11.97 -21.28 -16.85
CA ASN A 194 -11.98 -22.21 -17.98
C ASN A 194 -10.77 -22.05 -18.92
N ILE A 195 -10.24 -20.84 -19.09
CA ILE A 195 -9.05 -20.63 -19.93
C ILE A 195 -7.75 -20.95 -19.20
N LEU A 196 -7.73 -20.82 -17.87
CA LEU A 196 -6.52 -21.03 -17.06
C LEU A 196 -6.39 -22.46 -16.53
N LYS A 197 -7.51 -23.17 -16.35
CA LYS A 197 -7.55 -24.52 -15.79
C LYS A 197 -6.61 -25.45 -16.58
N GLY A 198 -5.76 -26.15 -15.84
CA GLY A 198 -4.80 -27.10 -16.40
C GLY A 198 -3.45 -26.48 -16.77
N LEU A 199 -3.30 -25.16 -16.70
CA LEU A 199 -1.99 -24.53 -16.72
C LEU A 199 -1.26 -24.76 -15.38
N PRO A 200 0.07 -24.95 -15.43
CA PRO A 200 0.86 -25.14 -14.22
C PRO A 200 0.99 -23.82 -13.43
N LEU A 201 0.96 -23.95 -12.10
CA LEU A 201 1.41 -22.93 -11.17
C LEU A 201 2.70 -23.43 -10.52
N ASN A 202 3.82 -22.89 -10.99
CA ASN A 202 5.13 -23.12 -10.43
C ASN A 202 5.36 -22.11 -9.29
N VAL A 203 6.08 -22.51 -8.26
CA VAL A 203 6.37 -21.67 -7.10
C VAL A 203 7.85 -21.78 -6.77
N ILE A 204 8.51 -20.63 -6.64
CA ILE A 204 9.88 -20.52 -6.16
C ILE A 204 9.79 -20.16 -4.68
N LEU A 205 10.17 -21.09 -3.81
CA LEU A 205 10.24 -20.86 -2.37
C LEU A 205 11.55 -20.15 -2.07
N LEU A 206 11.44 -19.02 -1.38
CA LEU A 206 12.58 -18.25 -0.88
C LEU A 206 12.62 -18.42 0.64
N ASN A 207 13.25 -19.48 1.12
CA ASN A 207 13.18 -19.87 2.54
C ASN A 207 13.92 -18.88 3.45
N ASN A 208 14.94 -18.20 2.91
CA ASN A 208 15.66 -17.11 3.55
C ASN A 208 15.20 -15.74 3.04
N SER A 209 13.89 -15.52 3.05
CA SER A 209 13.29 -14.24 2.69
C SER A 209 12.49 -13.61 3.83
N LYS A 210 12.23 -12.32 3.68
CA LYS A 210 11.41 -11.50 4.57
C LYS A 210 10.43 -10.72 3.74
N PHE A 211 9.22 -10.67 4.26
CA PHE A 211 8.09 -9.99 3.65
C PHE A 211 7.69 -8.83 4.55
N TYR A 212 7.85 -7.61 4.06
CA TYR A 212 7.45 -6.39 4.75
C TYR A 212 6.22 -5.81 4.06
N HIS A 213 5.07 -5.85 4.74
CA HIS A 213 3.83 -5.30 4.24
C HIS A 213 3.65 -3.84 4.69
N ILE A 214 3.34 -2.98 3.73
CA ILE A 214 3.18 -1.52 3.90
C ILE A 214 1.82 -1.10 3.32
N GLY A 215 0.78 -1.92 3.53
CA GLY A 215 -0.57 -1.69 3.00
C GLY A 215 -1.42 -0.74 3.82
N THR A 216 -0.99 -0.38 5.04
CA THR A 216 -1.66 0.60 5.90
C THR A 216 -0.76 1.79 6.24
N THR A 217 -1.37 2.92 6.55
CA THR A 217 -0.71 4.12 7.10
C THR A 217 0.07 3.81 8.38
N ARG A 218 -0.46 2.92 9.24
CA ARG A 218 0.20 2.48 10.47
C ARG A 218 1.45 1.65 10.19
N GLU A 219 1.36 0.67 9.28
CA GLU A 219 2.54 -0.11 8.85
C GLU A 219 3.58 0.80 8.20
N CYS A 220 3.17 1.72 7.33
CA CYS A 220 4.05 2.73 6.73
C CYS A 220 4.80 3.53 7.81
N LEU A 221 4.10 4.09 8.79
CA LEU A 221 4.74 4.79 9.90
C LEU A 221 5.70 3.89 10.68
N TYR A 222 5.26 2.70 11.06
CA TYR A 222 6.08 1.76 11.81
C TYR A 222 7.38 1.43 11.07
N HIS A 223 7.29 1.04 9.79
CA HIS A 223 8.44 0.63 9.00
C HIS A 223 9.42 1.78 8.74
N PHE A 224 8.94 2.98 8.41
CA PHE A 224 9.82 4.12 8.15
C PHE A 224 10.37 4.79 9.41
N THR A 225 9.78 4.56 10.59
CA THR A 225 10.19 5.26 11.83
C THR A 225 10.75 4.36 12.92
N SER A 226 10.17 3.19 13.14
CA SER A 226 10.41 2.35 14.32
C SER A 226 11.03 0.99 14.02
N ASP A 227 10.82 0.43 12.81
CA ASP A 227 11.35 -0.87 12.41
C ASP A 227 12.86 -0.82 12.13
N ARG A 228 13.64 -1.03 13.18
CA ARG A 228 15.11 -1.07 13.08
C ARG A 228 15.61 -2.19 12.18
N LYS A 229 14.90 -3.32 12.15
CA LYS A 229 15.32 -4.50 11.40
C LYS A 229 15.23 -4.24 9.90
N MET A 230 14.06 -3.79 9.43
CA MET A 230 13.88 -3.42 8.01
C MET A 230 14.83 -2.30 7.59
N LYS A 231 15.03 -1.28 8.46
CA LYS A 231 15.95 -0.18 8.16
C LYS A 231 17.39 -0.63 7.99
N LEU A 232 17.88 -1.51 8.86
CA LEU A 232 19.24 -2.04 8.75
C LEU A 232 19.42 -2.89 7.49
N GLU A 233 18.45 -3.75 7.18
CA GLU A 233 18.50 -4.65 6.02
C GLU A 233 18.46 -3.91 4.68
N LEU A 234 17.66 -2.85 4.59
CA LEU A 234 17.53 -2.02 3.39
C LEU A 234 18.48 -0.82 3.37
N GLY A 235 19.29 -0.62 4.41
CA GLY A 235 20.16 0.55 4.53
C GLY A 235 19.40 1.89 4.56
N LEU A 236 18.17 1.91 5.10
CA LEU A 236 17.34 3.11 5.12
C LEU A 236 17.84 4.11 6.17
N LEU A 237 17.95 5.36 5.76
CA LEU A 237 18.35 6.46 6.64
C LEU A 237 17.12 7.26 7.08
N PRO A 238 17.11 7.81 8.30
CA PRO A 238 16.01 8.63 8.81
C PRO A 238 15.92 9.99 8.10
N ASN A 239 16.99 10.46 7.44
CA ASN A 239 16.99 11.67 6.63
C ASN A 239 17.69 11.39 5.30
N VAL A 240 16.90 11.41 4.22
CA VAL A 240 17.37 11.14 2.86
C VAL A 240 17.07 12.36 2.00
N PHE A 241 18.14 12.86 1.36
CA PHE A 241 18.05 13.93 0.37
C PHE A 241 17.17 15.12 0.80
N SER A 242 17.29 15.56 2.06
CA SER A 242 16.48 16.66 2.61
C SER A 242 17.34 17.80 3.15
N ILE A 243 16.71 18.96 3.34
CA ILE A 243 17.24 20.07 4.15
C ILE A 243 16.49 20.03 5.48
N CYS A 244 17.20 19.78 6.57
CA CYS A 244 16.66 19.80 7.93
C CYS A 244 17.81 20.13 8.89
N SER A 245 17.53 20.97 9.89
CA SER A 245 18.54 21.42 10.87
C SER A 245 18.74 20.46 12.04
N ASN A 246 17.91 19.42 12.15
CA ASN A 246 18.09 18.40 13.19
C ASN A 246 19.34 17.58 12.89
N LYS A 247 20.17 17.34 13.92
CA LYS A 247 21.35 16.49 13.76
C LYS A 247 20.89 15.05 13.46
N ALA A 248 21.67 14.33 12.66
CA ALA A 248 21.37 12.93 12.33
C ALA A 248 21.17 12.04 13.58
N GLU A 249 21.90 12.31 14.66
CA GLU A 249 21.79 11.61 15.94
C GLU A 249 20.44 11.82 16.65
N ASP A 250 19.81 12.99 16.45
CA ASP A 250 18.47 13.30 17.00
C ASP A 250 17.36 12.62 16.17
N LEU A 251 17.64 12.34 14.90
CA LEU A 251 16.67 11.81 13.92
C LEU A 251 16.51 10.29 13.96
N ASP A 252 17.54 9.56 14.38
CA ASP A 252 17.53 8.09 14.45
C ASP A 252 16.44 7.55 15.41
N LYS A 253 15.92 8.41 16.29
CA LYS A 253 14.81 8.12 17.22
C LYS A 253 13.58 9.01 17.05
N SER A 254 13.59 9.97 16.10
CA SER A 254 12.51 10.96 15.97
C SER A 254 11.66 10.72 14.72
N ALA A 255 12.11 11.05 13.52
CA ALA A 255 11.25 11.12 12.35
C ALA A 255 11.98 10.66 11.09
N CYS A 256 11.21 10.21 10.10
CA CYS A 256 11.70 9.93 8.77
C CYS A 256 11.43 11.14 7.86
N ILE A 257 12.47 11.68 7.23
CA ILE A 257 12.39 12.85 6.36
C ILE A 257 13.00 12.50 5.00
N ILE A 258 12.17 12.50 3.97
CA ILE A 258 12.55 12.09 2.62
C ILE A 258 12.29 13.24 1.66
N HIS A 259 13.32 13.65 0.90
CA HIS A 259 13.21 14.64 -0.18
C HIS A 259 12.39 15.89 0.19
N SER A 260 12.68 16.47 1.36
CA SER A 260 11.88 17.57 1.92
C SER A 260 12.75 18.75 2.35
N VAL A 261 12.13 19.94 2.45
CA VAL A 261 12.78 21.16 2.94
C VAL A 261 12.06 21.63 4.21
N LEU A 262 12.73 21.51 5.34
CA LEU A 262 12.23 21.95 6.63
C LEU A 262 13.04 23.15 7.11
N SER A 263 12.35 24.23 7.45
CA SER A 263 12.97 25.37 8.12
C SER A 263 13.58 24.96 9.46
N SER A 264 14.67 25.63 9.88
CA SER A 264 15.39 25.32 11.12
C SER A 264 14.58 25.41 12.41
N LYS A 265 13.44 26.12 12.38
CA LYS A 265 12.50 26.24 13.51
C LYS A 265 11.27 25.34 13.38
N CYS A 266 11.18 24.55 12.31
CA CYS A 266 10.14 23.55 12.15
C CYS A 266 10.34 22.44 13.19
N PHE A 267 9.26 21.99 13.81
CA PHE A 267 9.29 20.88 14.75
C PHE A 267 8.56 19.67 14.16
N VAL A 268 9.20 18.50 14.22
CA VAL A 268 8.59 17.23 13.81
C VAL A 268 8.72 16.26 14.97
N ALA A 269 7.59 15.83 15.53
CA ALA A 269 7.56 14.94 16.67
C ALA A 269 7.88 13.49 16.27
N PRO A 270 8.29 12.65 17.23
CA PRO A 270 8.68 11.27 16.97
C PRO A 270 7.61 10.42 16.27
N GLY A 271 8.04 9.37 15.56
CA GLY A 271 7.16 8.44 14.86
C GLY A 271 6.51 9.02 13.60
N SER A 272 6.96 10.18 13.11
CA SER A 272 6.36 10.84 11.94
C SER A 272 7.19 10.65 10.66
N LEU A 273 6.50 10.61 9.52
CA LEU A 273 7.06 10.56 8.17
C LEU A 273 6.74 11.86 7.43
N ILE A 274 7.78 12.55 6.96
CA ILE A 274 7.66 13.73 6.09
C ILE A 274 8.30 13.39 4.75
N GLU A 275 7.53 13.44 3.67
CA GLU A 275 8.06 13.22 2.32
C GLU A 275 7.62 14.28 1.32
N TYR A 276 8.50 14.61 0.38
CA TYR A 276 8.24 15.56 -0.71
C TYR A 276 7.57 16.86 -0.25
N SER A 277 7.98 17.43 0.89
CA SER A 277 7.25 18.55 1.51
C SER A 277 8.15 19.74 1.82
N ARG A 278 7.55 20.94 1.89
CA ARG A 278 8.18 22.19 2.33
C ARG A 278 7.50 22.72 3.58
N LEU A 279 8.18 22.72 4.72
CA LEU A 279 7.62 23.16 6.01
C LEU A 279 8.34 24.39 6.56
N GLY A 280 7.57 25.44 6.84
CA GLY A 280 8.06 26.72 7.33
C GLY A 280 8.43 26.74 8.82
N SER A 281 9.02 27.85 9.25
CA SER A 281 9.57 28.05 10.60
C SER A 281 8.57 28.02 11.75
N LYS A 282 7.27 28.06 11.45
CA LYS A 282 6.18 28.07 12.44
C LYS A 282 5.28 26.84 12.31
N VAL A 283 5.79 25.78 11.70
CA VAL A 283 5.10 24.51 11.54
C VAL A 283 5.54 23.54 12.63
N SER A 284 4.58 22.88 13.26
CA SER A 284 4.81 21.78 14.20
C SER A 284 3.99 20.57 13.79
N VAL A 285 4.62 19.41 13.65
CA VAL A 285 3.98 18.13 13.32
C VAL A 285 3.95 17.25 14.56
N GLY A 286 2.76 16.80 14.96
CA GLY A 286 2.55 15.88 16.08
C GLY A 286 3.00 14.46 15.77
N THR A 287 3.09 13.61 16.80
CA THR A 287 3.63 12.24 16.68
C THR A 287 2.80 11.38 15.72
N ASN A 288 3.41 10.33 15.17
CA ASN A 288 2.72 9.35 14.33
C ASN A 288 1.94 9.99 13.17
N SER A 289 2.54 10.97 12.49
CA SER A 289 1.87 11.68 11.38
C SER A 289 2.60 11.45 10.06
N ILE A 290 1.85 11.38 8.96
CA ILE A 290 2.39 11.31 7.60
C ILE A 290 2.05 12.60 6.88
N ILE A 291 3.07 13.37 6.48
CA ILE A 291 2.91 14.59 5.69
C ILE A 291 3.61 14.38 4.34
N SER A 292 2.83 14.29 3.27
CA SER A 292 3.34 14.04 1.92
C SER A 292 2.95 15.14 0.95
N SER A 293 3.87 15.58 0.10
CA SER A 293 3.56 16.50 -1.02
C SER A 293 2.92 17.84 -0.58
N CYS A 294 3.24 18.33 0.63
CA CYS A 294 2.64 19.53 1.20
C CYS A 294 3.62 20.72 1.22
N SER A 295 3.11 21.94 1.05
CA SER A 295 3.88 23.19 1.22
C SER A 295 3.18 24.12 2.21
N ILE A 296 3.75 24.24 3.40
CA ILE A 296 3.19 24.97 4.55
C ILE A 296 4.14 26.09 4.95
N ASN A 297 3.84 27.32 4.55
CA ASN A 297 4.67 28.50 4.83
C ASN A 297 4.13 29.37 5.98
N THR A 298 2.90 29.13 6.43
CA THR A 298 2.27 29.83 7.55
C THR A 298 2.37 29.05 8.85
N LYS A 299 2.00 29.69 9.98
CA LYS A 299 1.89 29.01 11.27
C LYS A 299 0.85 27.89 11.17
N ALA A 300 1.25 26.67 11.50
CA ALA A 300 0.37 25.50 11.46
C ALA A 300 0.79 24.49 12.54
N GLY A 301 -0.16 24.07 13.37
CA GLY A 301 0.00 22.94 14.26
C GLY A 301 -0.74 21.74 13.67
N ILE A 302 0.00 20.74 13.22
CA ILE A 302 -0.57 19.47 12.76
C ILE A 302 -0.64 18.54 13.98
N PRO A 303 -1.83 18.07 14.37
CA PRO A 303 -1.98 17.25 15.56
C PRO A 303 -1.43 15.83 15.33
N PRO A 304 -1.19 15.06 16.40
CA PRO A 304 -0.79 13.66 16.29
C PRO A 304 -1.76 12.81 15.48
N ASN A 305 -1.27 11.66 14.97
CA ASN A 305 -2.05 10.67 14.22
C ASN A 305 -2.74 11.27 12.97
N THR A 306 -2.07 12.19 12.28
CA THR A 306 -2.59 12.83 11.07
C THR A 306 -1.91 12.30 9.81
N PHE A 307 -2.70 11.85 8.85
CA PHE A 307 -2.29 11.73 7.46
C PHE A 307 -2.70 13.00 6.70
N MET A 308 -1.76 13.59 5.97
CA MET A 308 -2.04 14.72 5.08
C MET A 308 -1.24 14.61 3.79
N THR A 309 -1.92 14.76 2.66
CA THR A 309 -1.28 14.86 1.35
C THR A 309 -1.97 15.87 0.46
N THR A 310 -1.21 16.58 -0.38
CA THR A 310 -1.78 17.52 -1.35
C THR A 310 -1.63 16.98 -2.76
N LEU A 311 -2.75 16.98 -3.50
CA LEU A 311 -2.79 16.64 -4.91
C LEU A 311 -2.93 17.90 -5.75
N SER A 312 -2.20 17.94 -6.84
CA SER A 312 -2.48 18.85 -7.96
C SER A 312 -3.54 18.17 -8.82
N ILE A 313 -4.57 18.91 -9.19
CA ILE A 313 -5.67 18.40 -10.02
C ILE A 313 -5.96 19.36 -11.17
N ARG A 314 -6.46 18.82 -12.28
CA ARG A 314 -6.88 19.60 -13.44
C ARG A 314 -8.36 19.42 -13.67
N ILE A 315 -9.13 20.50 -13.51
CA ILE A 315 -10.57 20.52 -13.76
C ILE A 315 -10.86 21.61 -14.78
N ASP A 316 -11.55 21.26 -15.86
CA ASP A 316 -11.92 22.18 -16.94
C ASP A 316 -10.70 22.91 -17.54
N GLY A 317 -9.55 22.23 -17.61
CA GLY A 317 -8.28 22.77 -18.08
C GLY A 317 -7.49 23.57 -17.06
N GLU A 318 -8.09 23.91 -15.92
CA GLU A 318 -7.49 24.74 -14.87
C GLU A 318 -6.77 23.90 -13.82
N LEU A 319 -5.54 24.30 -13.50
CA LEU A 319 -4.77 23.74 -12.39
C LEU A 319 -5.32 24.23 -11.05
N ARG A 320 -5.61 23.28 -10.14
CA ARG A 320 -6.11 23.50 -8.79
C ARG A 320 -5.42 22.54 -7.82
N TYR A 321 -5.62 22.76 -6.53
CA TYR A 321 -5.01 21.98 -5.46
C TYR A 321 -6.05 21.52 -4.44
N VAL A 322 -5.90 20.28 -3.97
CA VAL A 322 -6.75 19.69 -2.94
C VAL A 322 -5.90 18.89 -1.95
N SER A 323 -6.00 19.21 -0.67
CA SER A 323 -5.30 18.52 0.41
C SER A 323 -6.23 17.53 1.10
N ILE A 324 -5.89 16.25 1.07
CA ILE A 324 -6.52 15.21 1.87
C ILE A 324 -5.99 15.33 3.29
N VAL A 325 -6.89 15.24 4.27
CA VAL A 325 -6.56 15.10 5.69
C VAL A 325 -7.42 13.99 6.30
N LEU A 326 -6.78 13.04 6.96
CA LEU A 326 -7.41 11.87 7.57
C LEU A 326 -6.66 11.49 8.84
N GLY A 327 -7.33 10.76 9.74
CA GLY A 327 -6.65 10.07 10.84
C GLY A 327 -5.82 8.90 10.31
N ILE A 328 -4.73 8.57 10.98
CA ILE A 328 -3.93 7.36 10.63
C ILE A 328 -4.80 6.09 10.67
N GLU A 329 -5.80 6.03 11.56
CA GLU A 329 -6.67 4.87 11.75
C GLU A 329 -8.03 5.00 11.02
N ASP A 330 -8.24 6.05 10.21
CA ASP A 330 -9.50 6.21 9.47
C ASP A 330 -9.63 5.12 8.40
N ASN A 331 -10.76 4.40 8.40
CA ASN A 331 -10.98 3.28 7.50
C ASN A 331 -11.60 3.73 6.17
N LEU A 332 -10.75 3.98 5.16
CA LEU A 332 -11.19 4.35 3.81
C LEU A 332 -11.99 3.27 3.08
N LYS A 333 -11.89 1.99 3.50
CA LYS A 333 -12.59 0.86 2.89
C LYS A 333 -13.97 0.63 3.52
N GLN A 334 -14.25 1.22 4.68
CA GLN A 334 -15.54 1.10 5.32
C GLN A 334 -16.58 1.91 4.54
N ASN A 335 -17.69 1.25 4.20
CA ASN A 335 -18.81 1.86 3.52
C ASN A 335 -20.13 1.44 4.18
N VAL A 336 -21.16 2.24 3.96
CA VAL A 336 -22.55 1.92 4.29
C VAL A 336 -23.42 2.08 3.04
N GLU A 337 -24.53 1.36 3.00
CA GLU A 337 -25.45 1.39 1.84
C GLU A 337 -26.49 2.51 1.93
N ASN A 338 -26.90 2.89 3.15
CA ASN A 338 -27.97 3.86 3.37
C ASN A 338 -27.46 5.15 4.00
N LEU A 339 -28.04 6.29 3.60
CA LEU A 339 -27.72 7.60 4.18
C LEU A 339 -28.01 7.69 5.69
N GLY A 340 -28.95 6.88 6.21
CA GLY A 340 -29.25 6.82 7.65
C GLY A 340 -28.08 6.26 8.47
N ASP A 341 -27.23 5.45 7.84
CA ASP A 341 -26.15 4.70 8.49
C ASP A 341 -24.81 5.43 8.43
N ILE A 342 -24.75 6.64 7.85
CA ILE A 342 -23.54 7.48 7.78
C ILE A 342 -22.90 7.69 9.16
N HIS A 343 -23.70 7.60 10.22
CA HIS A 343 -23.21 7.73 11.59
C HIS A 343 -22.29 6.60 12.07
N LEU A 344 -22.24 5.49 11.33
CA LEU A 344 -21.37 4.35 11.61
C LEU A 344 -19.96 4.54 11.02
N LEU A 345 -19.78 5.54 10.16
CA LEU A 345 -18.49 5.94 9.63
C LEU A 345 -17.82 6.92 10.59
N SER A 346 -16.50 6.86 10.68
CA SER A 346 -15.72 7.74 11.54
C SER A 346 -14.72 8.58 10.74
N PHE A 347 -14.44 9.78 11.25
CA PHE A 347 -13.39 10.68 10.77
C PHE A 347 -12.63 11.21 12.00
N PHE A 348 -11.34 10.87 12.13
CA PHE A 348 -10.56 11.08 13.36
C PHE A 348 -11.27 10.51 14.61
N GLY A 349 -11.90 9.34 14.47
CA GLY A 349 -12.63 8.67 15.55
C GLY A 349 -13.95 9.36 15.96
N ILE A 350 -14.38 10.40 15.25
CA ILE A 350 -15.66 11.08 15.45
C ILE A 350 -16.66 10.60 14.41
N ASP A 351 -17.91 10.45 14.81
CA ASP A 351 -19.06 10.18 13.93
C ASP A 351 -19.06 11.15 12.72
N LEU A 352 -19.04 10.60 11.50
CA LEU A 352 -19.02 11.39 10.28
C LEU A 352 -20.24 12.30 10.17
N LYS A 353 -21.40 11.90 10.68
CA LYS A 353 -22.59 12.77 10.68
C LYS A 353 -22.35 14.05 11.50
N GLN A 354 -21.77 13.93 12.68
CA GLN A 354 -21.38 15.09 13.51
C GLN A 354 -20.36 15.98 12.80
N CYS A 355 -19.37 15.39 12.11
CA CYS A 355 -18.40 16.14 11.33
C CYS A 355 -19.09 16.96 10.21
N LEU A 356 -20.01 16.34 9.47
CA LEU A 356 -20.75 17.02 8.40
C LEU A 356 -21.60 18.18 8.94
N GLU A 357 -22.20 18.04 10.12
CA GLU A 357 -22.93 19.13 10.79
C GLU A 357 -22.02 20.30 11.15
N LEU A 358 -20.82 20.04 11.70
CA LEU A 358 -19.81 21.08 11.97
C LEU A 358 -19.37 21.80 10.69
N TRP A 359 -19.35 21.08 9.57
CA TRP A 359 -18.95 21.62 8.27
C TRP A 359 -20.09 22.28 7.49
N GLY A 360 -21.31 22.28 8.03
CA GLY A 360 -22.49 22.84 7.38
C GLY A 360 -22.90 22.08 6.12
N LEU A 361 -22.59 20.79 6.02
CA LEU A 361 -22.90 19.95 4.88
C LEU A 361 -24.16 19.13 5.12
N ARG A 362 -25.07 19.16 4.15
CA ARG A 362 -26.30 18.35 4.19
C ARG A 362 -26.01 16.94 3.69
N ILE A 363 -26.45 15.94 4.46
CA ILE A 363 -26.41 14.54 4.03
C ILE A 363 -27.41 14.35 2.89
N SER A 364 -26.90 13.99 1.72
CA SER A 364 -27.67 13.66 0.53
C SER A 364 -26.86 12.75 -0.41
N ASN A 365 -27.51 12.17 -1.40
CA ASN A 365 -26.82 11.34 -2.40
C ASN A 365 -25.78 12.13 -3.19
N GLU A 366 -25.96 13.44 -3.37
CA GLU A 366 -25.04 14.34 -4.06
C GLU A 366 -23.78 14.64 -3.24
N LEU A 367 -23.77 14.36 -1.94
CA LEU A 367 -22.57 14.48 -1.11
C LEU A 367 -21.55 13.37 -1.44
N PHE A 368 -22.00 12.23 -1.96
CA PHE A 368 -21.15 11.08 -2.26
C PHE A 368 -20.94 10.91 -3.77
N SER A 369 -19.70 10.66 -4.19
CA SER A 369 -19.34 10.32 -5.56
C SER A 369 -19.57 8.84 -5.86
N GLY A 370 -19.39 8.45 -7.13
CA GLY A 370 -19.44 7.04 -7.52
C GLY A 370 -20.78 6.35 -7.27
N ASP A 371 -20.68 5.11 -6.81
CA ASP A 371 -21.82 4.23 -6.52
C ASP A 371 -22.61 4.70 -5.30
N LYS A 372 -23.94 4.77 -5.42
CA LYS A 372 -24.83 5.26 -4.37
C LYS A 372 -25.08 4.24 -3.26
N THR A 373 -24.59 3.02 -3.43
CA THR A 373 -24.61 1.97 -2.41
C THR A 373 -23.27 1.87 -1.64
N CYS A 374 -22.26 2.66 -2.02
CA CYS A 374 -20.92 2.65 -1.41
C CYS A 374 -20.61 4.03 -0.81
N LEU A 375 -21.26 4.33 0.32
CA LEU A 375 -21.12 5.61 1.00
C LEU A 375 -20.00 5.48 2.05
N GLY A 376 -18.90 6.22 1.89
CA GLY A 376 -17.73 6.10 2.77
C GLY A 376 -16.81 7.32 2.68
N LEU A 377 -15.72 7.33 3.46
CA LEU A 377 -14.70 8.39 3.40
C LEU A 377 -14.05 8.52 2.02
N TRP A 378 -14.00 7.42 1.26
CA TRP A 378 -13.50 7.41 -0.12
C TRP A 378 -14.37 8.25 -1.07
N THR A 379 -15.69 8.20 -0.89
CA THR A 379 -16.68 8.77 -1.81
C THR A 379 -17.28 10.09 -1.31
N VAL A 380 -17.14 10.45 -0.04
CA VAL A 380 -17.69 11.69 0.53
C VAL A 380 -16.96 12.94 0.01
N ARG A 381 -17.70 13.96 -0.42
CA ARG A 381 -17.16 15.24 -0.91
C ARG A 381 -16.95 16.23 0.23
N ILE A 382 -15.77 16.18 0.84
CA ILE A 382 -15.41 17.06 1.97
C ILE A 382 -14.12 17.86 1.74
N PHE A 383 -13.39 17.61 0.65
CA PHE A 383 -12.09 18.23 0.42
C PHE A 383 -12.20 19.47 -0.49
N PRO A 384 -11.85 20.68 -0.01
CA PRO A 384 -12.00 21.92 -0.78
C PRO A 384 -11.01 22.06 -1.94
N VAL A 385 -11.52 22.48 -3.09
CA VAL A 385 -10.72 22.86 -4.26
C VAL A 385 -10.21 24.28 -4.09
N CYS A 386 -8.88 24.45 -4.13
CA CYS A 386 -8.20 25.73 -3.95
C CYS A 386 -7.32 26.09 -5.15
N SER A 387 -7.05 27.39 -5.32
CA SER A 387 -6.18 27.89 -6.40
C SER A 387 -4.69 27.75 -6.09
N HIS A 388 -4.33 27.61 -4.81
CA HIS A 388 -2.94 27.48 -4.35
C HIS A 388 -2.76 26.32 -3.38
N LEU A 389 -1.59 25.69 -3.42
CA LEU A 389 -1.23 24.56 -2.57
C LEU A 389 -1.34 24.90 -1.08
N SER A 390 -0.77 26.04 -0.65
CA SER A 390 -0.81 26.47 0.75
C SER A 390 -2.23 26.74 1.26
N ASP A 391 -3.12 27.24 0.40
CA ASP A 391 -4.51 27.49 0.76
C ASP A 391 -5.26 26.18 0.97
N SER A 392 -4.99 25.18 0.12
CA SER A 392 -5.59 23.86 0.27
C SER A 392 -5.22 23.21 1.60
N VAL A 393 -3.94 23.25 1.98
CA VAL A 393 -3.49 22.74 3.28
C VAL A 393 -4.15 23.50 4.43
N LYS A 394 -4.24 24.83 4.33
CA LYS A 394 -4.88 25.66 5.35
C LYS A 394 -6.35 25.30 5.54
N MET A 395 -7.09 25.06 4.45
CA MET A 395 -8.50 24.65 4.54
C MET A 395 -8.65 23.27 5.17
N SER A 396 -7.83 22.30 4.78
CA SER A 396 -7.87 20.95 5.37
C SER A 396 -7.47 20.95 6.86
N LEU A 397 -6.52 21.78 7.27
CA LEU A 397 -6.27 22.00 8.70
C LEU A 397 -7.46 22.68 9.40
N GLY A 398 -8.21 23.54 8.73
CA GLY A 398 -9.45 24.12 9.24
C GLY A 398 -10.52 23.05 9.52
N ILE A 399 -10.70 22.11 8.59
CA ILE A 399 -11.58 20.94 8.72
C ILE A 399 -11.20 20.10 9.94
N LEU A 400 -9.91 19.78 10.09
CA LEU A 400 -9.42 19.01 11.23
C LEU A 400 -9.57 19.76 12.56
N ASN A 401 -9.19 21.03 12.59
CA ASN A 401 -9.33 21.87 13.79
C ASN A 401 -10.80 22.01 14.22
N SER A 402 -11.73 22.06 13.27
CA SER A 402 -13.17 22.08 13.52
C SER A 402 -13.62 20.84 14.28
N VAL A 403 -13.19 19.65 13.86
CA VAL A 403 -13.51 18.38 14.53
C VAL A 403 -12.90 18.32 15.92
N GLN A 404 -11.62 18.67 16.06
CA GLN A 404 -10.92 18.58 17.35
C GLN A 404 -11.45 19.55 18.40
N ASN A 405 -11.83 20.76 17.98
CA ASN A 405 -12.32 21.80 18.88
C ASN A 405 -13.86 21.89 18.93
N LYS A 406 -14.57 21.02 18.20
CA LYS A 406 -16.03 21.04 18.03
C LYS A 406 -16.55 22.43 17.64
N SER A 407 -15.82 23.10 16.75
CA SER A 407 -16.13 24.46 16.29
C SER A 407 -16.67 24.44 14.85
N PRO A 408 -17.68 25.27 14.52
CA PRO A 408 -18.21 25.31 13.15
C PRO A 408 -17.16 25.76 12.12
N PHE A 409 -17.10 25.09 10.96
CA PHE A 409 -16.24 25.45 9.84
C PHE A 409 -16.95 25.19 8.51
N LYS A 410 -17.70 26.19 8.02
CA LYS A 410 -18.58 26.01 6.87
C LYS A 410 -17.81 25.75 5.58
N LEU A 411 -18.18 24.66 4.89
CA LEU A 411 -17.63 24.25 3.59
C LEU A 411 -18.58 24.54 2.40
N ASP A 412 -19.76 25.08 2.66
CA ASP A 412 -20.83 25.37 1.69
C ASP A 412 -20.42 26.29 0.53
N SER A 413 -19.45 27.17 0.74
CA SER A 413 -18.92 28.09 -0.27
C SER A 413 -17.85 27.49 -1.19
N PHE A 414 -17.41 26.26 -0.94
CA PHE A 414 -16.34 25.62 -1.70
C PHE A 414 -16.88 24.59 -2.68
N LYS A 415 -16.19 24.46 -3.82
CA LYS A 415 -16.29 23.23 -4.62
C LYS A 415 -15.57 22.12 -3.85
N LEU A 416 -16.29 21.08 -3.50
CA LEU A 416 -15.76 19.95 -2.74
C LEU A 416 -15.59 18.72 -3.64
N LEU A 417 -14.53 17.96 -3.38
CA LEU A 417 -14.29 16.67 -4.02
C LEU A 417 -14.15 15.57 -2.97
N SER A 418 -14.41 14.34 -3.42
CA SER A 418 -14.05 13.11 -2.72
C SER A 418 -12.67 12.62 -3.17
N ILE A 419 -12.07 11.70 -2.41
CA ILE A 419 -10.78 11.09 -2.77
C ILE A 419 -10.89 10.39 -4.13
N GLU A 420 -11.98 9.67 -4.36
CA GLU A 420 -12.28 9.03 -5.65
C GLU A 420 -12.18 10.02 -6.82
N GLN A 421 -12.85 11.17 -6.72
CA GLN A 421 -12.85 12.18 -7.78
C GLN A 421 -11.47 12.83 -7.95
N MET A 422 -10.77 13.09 -6.84
CA MET A 422 -9.43 13.68 -6.88
C MET A 422 -8.46 12.80 -7.67
N LEU A 423 -8.55 11.48 -7.54
CA LEU A 423 -7.69 10.55 -8.30
C LEU A 423 -8.00 10.52 -9.79
N CYS A 424 -9.25 10.79 -10.19
CA CYS A 424 -9.61 10.96 -11.61
C CYS A 424 -9.07 12.26 -12.20
N TYR A 425 -8.99 13.33 -11.40
CA TYR A 425 -8.53 14.65 -11.86
C TYR A 425 -7.04 14.92 -11.63
N LYS A 426 -6.29 13.98 -11.03
CA LYS A 426 -4.90 14.22 -10.64
C LYS A 426 -4.03 14.63 -11.83
N ASP A 427 -3.26 15.69 -11.62
CA ASP A 427 -2.27 16.19 -12.57
C ASP A 427 -0.89 15.70 -12.16
N ILE A 428 -0.49 14.54 -12.70
CA ILE A 428 0.78 13.89 -12.36
C ILE A 428 1.96 14.77 -12.80
N GLU A 429 1.86 15.47 -13.92
CA GLU A 429 2.94 16.32 -14.42
C GLU A 429 3.23 17.47 -13.46
N ASP A 430 2.20 18.15 -12.95
CA ASP A 430 2.41 19.24 -11.97
C ASP A 430 2.95 18.71 -10.63
N MET A 431 2.47 17.55 -10.18
CA MET A 431 3.02 16.88 -8.99
C MET A 431 4.51 16.54 -9.15
N LEU A 432 4.93 16.08 -10.34
CA LEU A 432 6.34 15.82 -10.63
C LEU A 432 7.16 17.10 -10.73
N LYS A 433 6.61 18.19 -11.30
CA LYS A 433 7.25 19.51 -11.30
C LYS A 433 7.51 20.01 -9.89
N PHE A 434 6.57 19.83 -8.97
CA PHE A 434 6.77 20.19 -7.56
C PHE A 434 7.92 19.40 -6.91
N ARG A 435 8.00 18.09 -7.15
CA ARG A 435 9.12 17.25 -6.68
C ARG A 435 10.47 17.67 -7.29
N GLN A 436 10.47 18.04 -8.58
CA GLN A 436 11.65 18.55 -9.27
C GLN A 436 12.12 19.89 -8.68
N GLN A 437 11.20 20.79 -8.35
CA GLN A 437 11.54 22.05 -7.67
C GLN A 437 12.17 21.82 -6.30
N LEU A 438 11.64 20.87 -5.51
CA LEU A 438 12.27 20.46 -4.25
C LEU A 438 13.67 19.88 -4.50
N TYR A 439 13.84 19.06 -5.53
CA TYR A 439 15.14 18.49 -5.89
C TYR A 439 16.19 19.56 -6.18
N GLU A 440 15.84 20.53 -7.02
CA GLU A 440 16.70 21.66 -7.37
C GLU A 440 17.03 22.52 -6.15
N GLU A 441 16.03 22.85 -5.34
CA GLU A 441 16.22 23.63 -4.10
C GLU A 441 17.19 22.95 -3.13
N ILE A 442 17.01 21.64 -2.88
CA ILE A 442 17.84 20.88 -1.96
C ILE A 442 19.29 20.80 -2.46
N ASN A 443 19.49 20.56 -3.76
CA ASN A 443 20.84 20.56 -4.34
C ASN A 443 21.52 21.92 -4.24
N LEU A 444 20.80 23.00 -4.57
CA LEU A 444 21.34 24.36 -4.48
C LEU A 444 21.73 24.72 -3.04
N GLN A 445 20.93 24.33 -2.04
CA GLN A 445 21.24 24.60 -0.64
C GLN A 445 22.43 23.76 -0.14
N LYS A 446 22.50 22.47 -0.48
CA LYS A 446 23.65 21.62 -0.13
C LYS A 446 24.96 22.08 -0.77
N LEU A 447 24.91 22.62 -1.99
CA LEU A 447 26.10 23.21 -2.64
C LEU A 447 26.59 24.46 -1.90
N LYS A 448 25.67 25.31 -1.43
CA LYS A 448 26.01 26.49 -0.62
C LYS A 448 26.66 26.09 0.71
N GLU A 449 26.12 25.10 1.40
CA GLU A 449 26.71 24.58 2.64
C GLU A 449 28.14 24.05 2.43
N LYS A 450 28.38 23.32 1.34
CA LYS A 450 29.73 22.82 0.98
C LYS A 450 30.71 23.91 0.57
N SER A 451 30.23 25.08 0.14
CA SER A 451 31.10 26.19 -0.28
C SER A 451 31.50 27.11 0.90
N ILE A 452 30.89 26.90 2.07
CA ILE A 452 31.13 27.67 3.31
C ILE A 452 32.07 26.92 4.26
N ILE A 453 32.33 25.64 3.99
CA ILE A 453 33.33 24.78 4.65
C ILE A 453 34.60 24.80 3.80
#